data_AF-A0A3L6LX86-F1
#
_entry.id   AF-A0A3L6LX86-F1
#
_cell.length_a   1.000
_cell.length_b   1.000
_cell.length_c   1.000
_cell.angle_alpha   90.00
_cell.angle_beta   90.00
_cell.angle_gamma   90.00
#
_symmetry.space_group_name_H-M   'P 1'
#
loop_
_entity.id
_entity.type
_entity.pdbx_description
1 polymer ?
#
loop_
_entity_poly.entity_id
_entity_poly.type
_entity_poly.pdbx_seq_one_letter_code
_entity_poly.pdbx_strand_id
1 'polypeptide(L)'
;MHVLSIKDEHKPMSMPTEVLVKLAKSVQPLVFETGITDMPYSVSGTTFLVGYEGNPYVITTRHGLNPEHLGPICIFPSDTSHQFLPLKDVFFVPRDNFSEDFVELALIAVDTARIAHIDVAQATLIDLSLACGNWEGQESDFVILGFPEEGAFFDFDDQTLHANRVAFHARYVGRSCIPYHHEIEVNEPHTLTSFSGFSGSPVFTWSKSLNSAPTAVLCGMVIRGSSSSGKMHFLDSSILLDALKVKRTLEAK
;
A
#
# COMPACT_ATOMS: atom_id res chain seq x y z
N MET A 1 -19.61 -1.49 11.30
CA MET A 1 -20.11 -1.62 9.91
C MET A 1 -20.77 -0.29 9.53
N HIS A 2 -20.02 0.60 8.88
CA HIS A 2 -20.57 1.87 8.40
C HIS A 2 -21.00 1.73 6.94
N VAL A 3 -22.25 2.10 6.65
CA VAL A 3 -22.86 2.09 5.32
C VAL A 3 -22.55 3.42 4.64
N LEU A 4 -21.82 3.36 3.52
CA LEU A 4 -21.62 4.49 2.61
C LEU A 4 -22.87 4.69 1.74
N SER A 5 -23.44 5.89 1.75
CA SER A 5 -24.56 6.31 0.89
C SER A 5 -24.08 7.43 -0.03
N ILE A 6 -24.21 7.26 -1.35
CA ILE A 6 -23.82 8.24 -2.37
C ILE A 6 -24.95 8.36 -3.40
N LYS A 7 -25.46 9.58 -3.61
CA LYS A 7 -26.46 9.92 -4.64
C LYS A 7 -25.79 10.25 -5.98
N ASP A 8 -26.38 9.80 -7.08
CA ASP A 8 -25.89 9.90 -8.46
C ASP A 8 -26.55 11.02 -9.25
N GLU A 9 -25.76 11.95 -9.81
CA GLU A 9 -26.03 12.57 -11.11
C GLU A 9 -24.67 12.77 -11.85
N HIS A 10 -24.54 12.14 -13.03
CA HIS A 10 -23.31 12.06 -13.85
C HIS A 10 -22.06 11.54 -13.11
N LYS A 11 -22.16 10.34 -12.53
CA LYS A 11 -21.06 9.75 -11.76
C LYS A 11 -19.91 9.33 -12.69
N PRO A 12 -18.68 9.85 -12.50
CA PRO A 12 -17.50 9.17 -13.04
C PRO A 12 -17.54 7.72 -12.58
N MET A 13 -17.16 6.83 -13.48
CA MET A 13 -17.49 5.42 -13.39
C MET A 13 -16.66 4.78 -12.26
N SER A 14 -17.21 4.63 -11.05
CA SER A 14 -16.41 4.16 -9.91
C SER A 14 -15.98 2.69 -10.05
N MET A 15 -14.78 2.34 -9.55
CA MET A 15 -14.35 0.94 -9.39
C MET A 15 -15.48 0.11 -8.75
N PRO A 16 -15.77 -1.12 -9.24
CA PRO A 16 -16.77 -1.96 -8.59
C PRO A 16 -16.42 -2.21 -7.12
N THR A 17 -17.36 -1.95 -6.21
CA THR A 17 -17.15 -2.05 -4.76
C THR A 17 -16.57 -3.39 -4.33
N GLU A 18 -17.00 -4.49 -4.97
CA GLU A 18 -16.50 -5.84 -4.66
C GLU A 18 -15.00 -6.00 -4.96
N VAL A 19 -14.52 -5.42 -6.06
CA VAL A 19 -13.10 -5.43 -6.42
C VAL A 19 -12.31 -4.64 -5.39
N LEU A 20 -12.80 -3.45 -5.02
CA LEU A 20 -12.17 -2.60 -4.02
C LEU A 20 -12.08 -3.29 -2.65
N VAL A 21 -13.16 -3.92 -2.18
CA VAL A 21 -13.21 -4.67 -0.92
C VAL A 21 -12.22 -5.84 -0.93
N LYS A 22 -12.05 -6.51 -2.07
CA LYS A 22 -11.07 -7.59 -2.20
C LYS A 22 -9.63 -7.05 -2.12
N LEU A 23 -9.32 -5.98 -2.84
CA LEU A 23 -8.00 -5.34 -2.81
C LEU A 23 -7.64 -4.82 -1.42
N ALA A 24 -8.61 -4.20 -0.73
CA ALA A 24 -8.45 -3.66 0.62
C ALA A 24 -7.89 -4.68 1.60
N LYS A 25 -8.25 -5.96 1.49
CA LYS A 25 -7.72 -7.03 2.37
C LYS A 25 -6.20 -7.24 2.24
N SER A 26 -5.61 -6.82 1.13
CA SER A 26 -4.16 -6.91 0.89
C SER A 26 -3.42 -5.66 1.40
N VAL A 27 -4.12 -4.65 1.92
CA VAL A 27 -3.54 -3.38 2.38
C VAL A 27 -3.64 -3.31 3.89
N GLN A 28 -2.53 -3.05 4.56
CA GLN A 28 -2.38 -3.15 6.02
C GLN A 28 -1.66 -1.91 6.56
N PRO A 29 -1.91 -1.49 7.80
CA PRO A 29 -1.12 -0.42 8.42
C PRO A 29 0.32 -0.88 8.62
N LEU A 30 1.28 0.03 8.47
CA LEU A 30 2.65 -0.19 8.89
C LEU A 30 2.75 0.06 10.39
N VAL A 31 2.88 -1.01 11.18
CA VAL A 31 2.91 -0.94 12.65
C VAL A 31 4.28 -1.32 13.18
N PHE A 32 4.72 -0.65 14.25
CA PHE A 32 5.92 -0.97 15.00
C PHE A 32 5.59 -1.24 16.47
N GLU A 33 6.33 -2.15 17.09
CA GLU A 33 6.43 -2.19 18.55
C GLU A 33 7.32 -1.05 19.04
N THR A 34 6.86 -0.30 20.04
CA THR A 34 7.62 0.84 20.59
C THR A 34 8.45 0.46 21.81
N GLY A 35 8.11 -0.65 22.48
CA GLY A 35 8.64 -1.02 23.80
C GLY A 35 8.18 -0.12 24.96
N ILE A 36 7.27 0.82 24.71
CA ILE A 36 6.69 1.72 25.72
C ILE A 36 5.39 1.10 26.22
N THR A 37 5.29 0.83 27.53
CA THR A 37 4.09 0.23 28.16
C THR A 37 2.81 0.96 27.82
N ASP A 38 2.86 2.30 27.83
CA ASP A 38 1.71 3.17 27.58
C ASP A 38 1.55 3.54 26.10
N MET A 39 2.26 2.90 25.18
CA MET A 39 2.02 3.05 23.74
C MET A 39 2.66 1.88 23.00
N PRO A 40 2.23 0.63 23.25
CA PRO A 40 2.99 -0.56 22.83
C PRO A 40 3.18 -0.64 21.31
N TYR A 41 2.28 0.00 20.54
CA TYR A 41 2.34 0.06 19.09
C TYR A 41 2.27 1.50 18.57
N SER A 42 2.92 1.74 17.43
CA SER A 42 2.77 2.97 16.64
C SER A 42 2.49 2.63 15.17
N VAL A 43 1.77 3.51 14.48
CA VAL A 43 1.51 3.42 13.03
C VAL A 43 2.34 4.48 12.33
N SER A 44 3.07 4.12 11.27
CA SER A 44 3.93 5.07 10.53
C SER A 44 3.64 5.13 9.03
N GLY A 45 2.62 4.43 8.56
CA GLY A 45 2.33 4.39 7.13
C GLY A 45 1.39 3.28 6.73
N THR A 46 1.44 2.98 5.45
CA THR A 46 0.70 1.88 4.82
C THR A 46 1.69 0.85 4.28
N THR A 47 1.27 -0.41 4.30
CA THR A 47 1.90 -1.50 3.58
C THR A 47 0.87 -2.22 2.72
N PHE A 48 1.33 -2.98 1.73
CA PHE A 48 0.48 -3.93 1.04
C PHE A 48 1.20 -5.23 0.74
N LEU A 49 0.41 -6.30 0.70
CA LEU A 49 0.87 -7.66 0.54
C LEU A 49 0.81 -8.06 -0.93
N VAL A 50 1.91 -8.60 -1.42
CA VAL A 50 2.03 -9.03 -2.82
C VAL A 50 2.55 -10.47 -2.90
N GLY A 51 2.16 -11.16 -3.96
CA GLY A 51 2.77 -12.41 -4.40
C GLY A 51 3.61 -12.17 -5.65
N TYR A 52 4.85 -12.67 -5.65
CA TYR A 52 5.73 -12.63 -6.81
C TYR A 52 6.48 -13.96 -6.94
N GLU A 53 6.34 -14.64 -8.09
CA GLU A 53 6.93 -15.96 -8.36
C GLU A 53 6.67 -16.99 -7.24
N GLY A 54 5.45 -16.97 -6.68
CA GLY A 54 5.04 -17.86 -5.58
C GLY A 54 5.55 -17.47 -4.19
N ASN A 55 6.22 -16.33 -4.03
CA ASN A 55 6.75 -15.86 -2.75
C ASN A 55 5.96 -14.62 -2.27
N PRO A 56 5.55 -14.57 -0.99
CA PRO A 56 4.88 -13.41 -0.40
C PRO A 56 5.86 -12.33 0.06
N TYR A 57 5.51 -11.07 -0.20
CA TYR A 57 6.24 -9.89 0.24
C TYR A 57 5.30 -8.84 0.82
N VAL A 58 5.83 -8.04 1.73
CA VAL A 58 5.24 -6.77 2.17
C VAL A 58 5.97 -5.65 1.44
N ILE A 59 5.22 -4.74 0.81
CA ILE A 59 5.76 -3.54 0.17
C ILE A 59 5.37 -2.31 0.98
N THR A 60 6.32 -1.39 1.18
CA THR A 60 6.09 -0.08 1.81
C THR A 60 7.19 0.90 1.41
N THR A 61 7.18 2.10 1.99
CA THR A 61 8.22 3.10 1.74
C THR A 61 9.45 2.91 2.64
N ARG A 62 10.62 3.28 2.13
CA ARG A 62 11.87 3.28 2.91
C ARG A 62 11.77 4.24 4.10
N HIS A 63 11.33 5.48 3.90
CA HIS A 63 11.18 6.43 5.01
C HIS A 63 10.16 5.98 6.06
N GLY A 64 9.09 5.26 5.66
CA GLY A 64 8.12 4.70 6.60
C GLY A 64 8.75 3.66 7.54
N LEU A 65 9.77 2.94 7.05
CA LEU A 65 10.56 2.02 7.88
C LEU A 65 11.61 2.70 8.76
N ASN A 66 12.02 3.93 8.44
CA ASN A 66 13.11 4.64 9.11
C ASN A 66 14.33 3.73 9.41
N PRO A 67 15.13 3.35 8.39
CA PRO A 67 16.14 2.30 8.52
C PRO A 67 17.19 2.52 9.61
N GLU A 68 17.38 3.77 10.05
CA GLU A 68 18.31 4.14 11.13
C GLU A 68 17.76 3.79 12.53
N HIS A 69 16.44 3.65 12.65
CA HIS A 69 15.72 3.42 13.91
C HIS A 69 14.67 2.32 13.75
N LEU A 70 14.99 1.28 12.98
CA LEU A 70 14.04 0.22 12.65
C LEU A 70 13.66 -0.59 13.90
N GLY A 71 12.46 -0.34 14.43
CA GLY A 71 11.86 -1.16 15.48
C GLY A 71 11.29 -2.48 14.96
N PRO A 72 10.81 -3.37 15.86
CA PRO A 72 10.12 -4.59 15.46
C PRO A 72 8.87 -4.26 14.64
N ILE A 73 8.77 -4.79 13.42
CA ILE A 73 7.66 -4.53 12.50
C ILE A 73 6.55 -5.56 12.75
N CYS A 74 5.32 -5.07 12.88
CA CYS A 74 4.12 -5.88 13.12
C CYS A 74 3.14 -5.73 11.96
N ILE A 75 3.04 -6.74 11.08
CA ILE A 75 2.06 -6.72 9.99
C ILE A 75 1.05 -7.84 10.22
N PHE A 76 -0.23 -7.48 10.27
CA PHE A 76 -1.32 -8.45 10.35
C PHE A 76 -1.72 -8.89 8.93
N PRO A 77 -1.97 -10.18 8.68
CA PRO A 77 -2.42 -10.67 7.37
C PRO A 77 -3.85 -10.25 7.01
N SER A 78 -4.64 -9.82 8.00
CA SER A 78 -6.03 -9.36 7.83
C SER A 78 -6.50 -8.53 9.03
N ASP A 79 -7.59 -7.80 8.86
CA ASP A 79 -8.21 -6.92 9.88
C ASP A 79 -8.70 -7.68 11.13
N THR A 80 -8.83 -9.01 11.03
CA THR A 80 -9.31 -9.88 12.12
C THR A 80 -8.23 -10.81 12.66
N SER A 81 -7.01 -10.73 12.13
CA SER A 81 -5.93 -11.61 12.58
C SER A 81 -5.37 -11.14 13.92
N HIS A 82 -5.12 -12.09 14.82
CA HIS A 82 -4.36 -11.86 16.05
C HIS A 82 -2.91 -12.36 15.95
N GLN A 83 -2.50 -12.80 14.76
CA GLN A 83 -1.17 -13.28 14.47
C GLN A 83 -0.46 -12.34 13.50
N PHE A 84 0.82 -12.09 13.73
CA PHE A 84 1.67 -11.34 12.82
C PHE A 84 2.15 -12.23 11.67
N LEU A 85 2.37 -11.63 10.50
CA LEU A 85 3.15 -12.24 9.45
C LEU A 85 4.57 -12.52 9.97
N PRO A 86 5.11 -13.73 9.81
CA PRO A 86 6.50 -13.97 10.13
C PRO A 86 7.37 -13.27 9.07
N LEU A 87 8.06 -12.20 9.46
CA LEU A 87 8.95 -11.43 8.57
C LEU A 87 10.39 -11.93 8.71
N LYS A 88 11.16 -11.85 7.62
CA LYS A 88 12.56 -12.29 7.58
C LYS A 88 13.53 -11.15 7.28
N ASP A 89 13.61 -10.76 6.00
CA ASP A 89 14.64 -9.85 5.50
C ASP A 89 13.98 -8.59 4.92
N VAL A 90 14.46 -7.42 5.34
CA VAL A 90 14.12 -6.14 4.71
C VAL A 90 15.14 -5.85 3.61
N PHE A 91 14.67 -5.70 2.39
CA PHE A 91 15.43 -5.23 1.25
C PHE A 91 15.10 -3.78 0.98
N PHE A 92 16.14 -2.96 0.96
CA PHE A 92 16.05 -1.60 0.46
C PHE A 92 16.77 -1.51 -0.88
N VAL A 93 16.16 -0.83 -1.85
CA VAL A 93 16.84 -0.52 -3.10
C VAL A 93 18.11 0.29 -2.79
N PRO A 94 19.29 -0.07 -3.32
CA PRO A 94 20.53 0.67 -3.09
C PRO A 94 20.44 2.12 -3.58
N ARG A 95 21.00 3.06 -2.81
CA ARG A 95 21.00 4.51 -3.16
C ARG A 95 22.11 4.90 -4.14
N ASP A 96 23.10 4.04 -4.35
CA ASP A 96 24.42 4.45 -4.87
C ASP A 96 24.46 4.96 -6.32
N ASN A 97 23.33 5.05 -7.04
CA ASN A 97 23.29 5.55 -8.43
C ASN A 97 22.04 6.36 -8.79
N PHE A 98 21.20 6.75 -7.81
CA PHE A 98 19.93 7.41 -8.08
C PHE A 98 19.66 8.58 -7.14
N SER A 99 18.88 9.57 -7.59
CA SER A 99 18.39 10.66 -6.74
C SER A 99 17.63 10.10 -5.54
N GLU A 100 17.71 10.74 -4.36
CA GLU A 100 17.10 10.27 -3.10
C GLU A 100 15.62 9.86 -3.26
N ASP A 101 14.86 10.59 -4.08
CA ASP A 101 13.45 10.31 -4.37
C ASP A 101 13.20 8.96 -5.06
N PHE A 102 14.16 8.43 -5.83
CA PHE A 102 14.02 7.13 -6.52
C PHE A 102 14.09 5.95 -5.55
N VAL A 103 14.55 6.18 -4.31
CA VAL A 103 15.00 5.12 -3.38
C VAL A 103 14.07 4.98 -2.17
N GLU A 104 12.82 5.36 -2.34
CA GLU A 104 11.80 5.31 -1.29
C GLU A 104 11.01 4.00 -1.24
N LEU A 105 11.57 2.90 -1.75
CA LEU A 105 10.96 1.57 -1.75
C LEU A 105 11.65 0.62 -0.75
N ALA A 106 10.84 -0.10 0.03
CA ALA A 106 11.27 -1.21 0.86
C ALA A 106 10.41 -2.46 0.58
N LEU A 107 11.06 -3.61 0.54
CA LEU A 107 10.44 -4.93 0.39
C LEU A 107 10.78 -5.77 1.62
N ILE A 108 9.80 -6.41 2.23
CA ILE A 108 10.02 -7.32 3.36
C ILE A 108 9.55 -8.71 2.96
N ALA A 109 10.47 -9.68 2.98
CA ALA A 109 10.13 -11.07 2.70
C ALA A 109 9.35 -11.69 3.87
N VAL A 110 8.29 -12.41 3.54
CA VAL A 110 7.54 -13.22 4.52
C VAL A 110 8.20 -14.60 4.62
N ASP A 111 8.51 -15.05 5.82
CA ASP A 111 9.08 -16.37 6.11
C ASP A 111 7.99 -17.45 6.07
N THR A 112 7.77 -18.00 4.87
CA THR A 112 6.75 -19.03 4.65
C THR A 112 6.99 -20.30 5.46
N ALA A 113 8.22 -20.60 5.85
CA ALA A 113 8.53 -21.78 6.66
C ALA A 113 8.05 -21.65 8.11
N ARG A 114 7.83 -20.41 8.58
CA ARG A 114 7.33 -20.09 9.92
C ARG A 114 5.81 -19.87 9.97
N ILE A 115 5.12 -19.97 8.83
CA ILE A 115 3.65 -19.89 8.79
C ILE A 115 3.07 -21.17 9.38
N ALA A 116 2.66 -21.10 10.65
CA ALA A 116 2.00 -22.19 11.36
C ALA A 116 0.48 -22.01 11.48
N HIS A 117 -0.01 -20.76 11.42
CA HIS A 117 -1.41 -20.43 11.65
C HIS A 117 -2.18 -20.24 10.33
N ILE A 118 -3.43 -20.70 10.29
CA ILE A 118 -4.26 -20.67 9.07
C ILE A 118 -4.57 -19.23 8.62
N ASP A 119 -4.82 -18.31 9.55
CA ASP A 119 -5.09 -16.90 9.21
C ASP A 119 -3.93 -16.24 8.46
N VAL A 120 -2.70 -16.62 8.82
CA VAL A 120 -1.47 -16.14 8.15
C VAL A 120 -1.36 -16.75 6.76
N ALA A 121 -1.71 -18.03 6.60
CA ALA A 121 -1.72 -18.72 5.31
C ALA A 121 -2.83 -18.22 4.37
N GLN A 122 -3.89 -17.59 4.90
CA GLN A 122 -5.02 -17.04 4.14
C GLN A 122 -4.89 -15.53 3.85
N ALA A 123 -3.72 -14.93 4.10
CA ALA A 123 -3.44 -13.56 3.74
C ALA A 123 -3.80 -13.31 2.26
N THR A 124 -4.52 -12.21 1.99
CA THR A 124 -4.84 -11.84 0.60
C THR A 124 -3.63 -11.14 0.00
N LEU A 125 -3.11 -11.68 -1.11
CA LEU A 125 -1.97 -11.14 -1.82
C LEU A 125 -2.41 -10.56 -3.17
N ILE A 126 -1.81 -9.45 -3.55
CA ILE A 126 -1.87 -8.96 -4.93
C ILE A 126 -0.88 -9.77 -5.75
N ASP A 127 -1.36 -10.53 -6.72
CA ASP A 127 -0.48 -11.18 -7.69
C ASP A 127 0.07 -10.14 -8.65
N LEU A 128 1.34 -9.76 -8.47
CA LEU A 128 1.96 -8.70 -9.27
C LEU A 128 2.13 -9.09 -10.74
N SER A 129 2.26 -10.38 -11.04
CA SER A 129 2.37 -10.85 -12.43
C SER A 129 1.08 -10.61 -13.21
N LEU A 130 -0.06 -10.57 -12.52
CA LEU A 130 -1.38 -10.32 -13.10
C LEU A 130 -1.83 -8.86 -12.94
N ALA A 131 -1.43 -8.20 -11.86
CA ALA A 131 -1.87 -6.85 -11.52
C ALA A 131 -1.08 -5.75 -12.25
N CYS A 132 0.18 -6.00 -12.63
CA CYS A 132 0.98 -5.02 -13.37
C CYS A 132 0.67 -5.12 -14.87
N GLY A 133 -0.04 -4.12 -15.39
CA GLY A 133 -0.40 -4.00 -16.80
C GLY A 133 -0.15 -2.58 -17.31
N ASN A 134 -0.37 -2.36 -18.62
CA ASN A 134 -0.28 -1.01 -19.18
C ASN A 134 -1.47 -0.17 -18.70
N TRP A 135 -1.24 0.63 -17.68
CA TRP A 135 -2.21 1.55 -17.10
C TRP A 135 -2.11 2.96 -17.72
N GLU A 136 -0.98 3.31 -18.33
CA GLU A 136 -0.79 4.62 -18.96
C GLU A 136 -1.70 4.80 -20.19
N GLY A 137 -2.28 5.99 -20.32
CA GLY A 137 -3.18 6.33 -21.43
C GLY A 137 -4.61 5.81 -21.25
N GLN A 138 -4.94 5.20 -20.12
CA GLN A 138 -6.33 4.93 -19.75
C GLN A 138 -6.94 6.19 -19.14
N GLU A 139 -7.99 6.74 -19.76
CA GLU A 139 -8.87 7.71 -19.10
C GLU A 139 -9.68 6.93 -18.07
N SER A 140 -9.14 6.80 -16.86
CA SER A 140 -9.75 6.01 -15.79
C SER A 140 -9.51 6.70 -14.45
N ASP A 141 -10.44 6.54 -13.52
CA ASP A 141 -10.18 7.01 -12.16
C ASP A 141 -9.16 6.09 -11.50
N PHE A 142 -8.44 6.68 -10.55
CA PHE A 142 -7.45 6.02 -9.74
C PHE A 142 -8.03 5.86 -8.35
N VAL A 143 -7.71 4.73 -7.72
CA VAL A 143 -8.06 4.48 -6.33
C VAL A 143 -6.80 4.24 -5.52
N ILE A 144 -6.71 4.94 -4.41
CA ILE A 144 -5.62 4.82 -3.45
C ILE A 144 -6.21 4.19 -2.19
N LEU A 145 -5.57 3.15 -1.67
CA LEU A 145 -5.97 2.48 -0.43
C LEU A 145 -4.88 2.68 0.62
N GLY A 146 -5.21 3.29 1.74
CA GLY A 146 -4.21 3.61 2.77
C GLY A 146 -4.75 3.63 4.18
N PHE A 147 -3.83 3.78 5.13
CA PHE A 147 -4.09 3.97 6.54
C PHE A 147 -3.53 5.34 6.95
N PRO A 148 -4.36 6.41 6.93
CA PRO A 148 -3.91 7.68 7.45
C PRO A 148 -3.50 7.55 8.92
N GLU A 149 -2.53 8.37 9.31
CA GLU A 149 -2.17 8.56 10.71
C GLU A 149 -3.33 9.23 11.48
N GLU A 150 -4.10 10.09 10.80
CA GLU A 150 -5.31 10.69 11.35
C GLU A 150 -6.32 9.60 11.73
N GLY A 151 -6.59 9.48 13.03
CA GLY A 151 -7.50 8.48 13.59
C GLY A 151 -6.84 7.15 13.97
N ALA A 152 -5.52 7.02 13.85
CA ALA A 152 -4.79 5.91 14.43
C ALA A 152 -4.50 6.18 15.92
N PHE A 153 -4.88 5.27 16.81
CA PHE A 153 -4.63 5.37 18.24
C PHE A 153 -4.64 4.00 18.92
N PHE A 154 -3.98 3.89 20.06
CA PHE A 154 -4.04 2.69 20.90
C PHE A 154 -5.09 2.90 22.01
N ASP A 155 -6.06 1.99 22.09
CA ASP A 155 -7.03 1.93 23.19
C ASP A 155 -6.44 1.09 24.32
N PHE A 156 -6.29 1.71 25.49
CA PHE A 156 -5.68 1.09 26.68
C PHE A 156 -6.61 0.16 27.42
N ASP A 157 -7.91 0.43 27.38
CA ASP A 157 -8.91 -0.37 28.09
C ASP A 157 -9.08 -1.72 27.38
N ASP A 158 -9.15 -1.69 26.05
CA ASP A 158 -9.29 -2.88 25.22
C ASP A 158 -7.94 -3.50 24.79
N GLN A 159 -6.82 -2.80 25.02
CA GLN A 159 -5.47 -3.16 24.54
C GLN A 159 -5.43 -3.37 23.02
N THR A 160 -6.11 -2.51 22.26
CA THR A 160 -6.24 -2.63 20.81
C THR A 160 -5.68 -1.42 20.07
N LEU A 161 -5.01 -1.68 18.95
CA LEU A 161 -4.62 -0.63 18.02
C LEU A 161 -5.76 -0.38 17.05
N HIS A 162 -6.28 0.84 17.04
CA HIS A 162 -7.22 1.31 16.04
C HIS A 162 -6.48 2.00 14.91
N ALA A 163 -6.72 1.55 13.68
CA ALA A 163 -6.26 2.19 12.46
C ALA A 163 -7.32 2.00 11.38
N ASN A 164 -7.79 3.09 10.77
CA ASN A 164 -8.87 3.03 9.79
C ASN A 164 -8.31 3.01 8.37
N ARG A 165 -8.77 2.06 7.57
CA ARG A 165 -8.49 2.05 6.13
C ARG A 165 -9.35 3.09 5.43
N VAL A 166 -8.72 3.93 4.62
CA VAL A 166 -9.37 4.95 3.79
C VAL A 166 -9.09 4.67 2.31
N ALA A 167 -10.10 4.90 1.48
CA ALA A 167 -10.00 4.82 0.03
C ALA A 167 -10.22 6.20 -0.58
N PHE A 168 -9.31 6.64 -1.44
CA PHE A 168 -9.45 7.89 -2.20
C PHE A 168 -9.66 7.63 -3.67
N HIS A 169 -10.59 8.37 -4.25
CA HIS A 169 -10.69 8.54 -5.70
C HIS A 169 -9.81 9.70 -6.14
N ALA A 170 -9.05 9.47 -7.21
CA ALA A 170 -8.14 10.45 -7.76
C ALA A 170 -8.18 10.42 -9.29
N ARG A 171 -7.76 11.53 -9.89
CA ARG A 171 -7.51 11.64 -11.33
C ARG A 171 -6.01 11.66 -11.60
N TYR A 172 -5.60 11.06 -12.70
CA TYR A 172 -4.23 11.16 -13.16
C TYR A 172 -3.91 12.57 -13.66
N VAL A 173 -2.80 13.13 -13.20
CA VAL A 173 -2.31 14.43 -13.65
C VAL A 173 -1.23 14.26 -14.71
N GLY A 174 -0.30 13.31 -14.50
CA GLY A 174 0.78 13.05 -15.44
C GLY A 174 2.04 12.52 -14.77
N ARG A 175 3.12 12.48 -15.54
CA ARG A 175 4.46 12.21 -15.01
C ARG A 175 5.01 13.46 -14.33
N SER A 176 5.75 13.25 -13.24
CA SER A 176 6.50 14.33 -12.60
C SER A 176 7.84 14.57 -13.33
N CYS A 177 8.62 15.55 -12.87
CA CYS A 177 9.97 15.78 -13.38
C CYS A 177 11.01 14.73 -12.92
N ILE A 178 10.64 13.88 -11.95
CA ILE A 178 11.52 12.82 -11.43
C ILE A 178 11.17 11.52 -12.15
N PRO A 179 12.16 10.75 -12.64
CA PRO A 179 11.92 9.48 -13.31
C PRO A 179 11.03 8.52 -12.50
N TYR A 180 10.10 7.86 -13.19
CA TYR A 180 9.17 6.86 -12.63
C TYR A 180 8.22 7.37 -11.55
N HIS A 181 8.18 8.69 -11.31
CA HIS A 181 7.21 9.31 -10.43
C HIS A 181 6.08 9.93 -11.22
N HIS A 182 4.89 9.69 -10.71
CA HIS A 182 3.63 10.11 -11.28
C HIS A 182 2.87 10.97 -10.29
N GLU A 183 2.01 11.84 -10.79
CA GLU A 183 1.17 12.73 -10.02
C GLU A 183 -0.31 12.39 -10.23
N ILE A 184 -1.05 12.36 -9.13
CA ILE A 184 -2.50 12.20 -9.08
C ILE A 184 -3.09 13.31 -8.21
N GLU A 185 -4.30 13.75 -8.55
CA GLU A 185 -5.06 14.71 -7.76
C GLU A 185 -6.27 13.99 -7.14
N VAL A 186 -6.39 14.08 -5.82
CA VAL A 186 -7.49 13.50 -5.05
C VAL A 186 -8.74 14.36 -5.27
N ASN A 187 -9.86 13.73 -5.61
CA ASN A 187 -11.09 14.45 -5.98
C ASN A 187 -11.73 15.19 -4.80
N GLU A 188 -11.61 14.66 -3.58
CA GLU A 188 -12.21 15.21 -2.36
C GLU A 188 -11.17 15.27 -1.22
N PRO A 189 -10.14 16.14 -1.33
CA PRO A 189 -9.01 16.14 -0.39
C PRO A 189 -9.40 16.61 1.02
N HIS A 190 -10.54 17.29 1.16
CA HIS A 190 -10.99 17.91 2.41
C HIS A 190 -11.50 16.92 3.46
N THR A 191 -11.59 15.63 3.16
CA THR A 191 -12.02 14.62 4.12
C THR A 191 -10.94 14.32 5.18
N LEU A 192 -9.69 14.68 4.93
CA LEU A 192 -8.58 14.57 5.88
C LEU A 192 -7.85 15.90 6.01
N THR A 193 -7.29 16.15 7.19
CA THR A 193 -6.45 17.32 7.43
C THR A 193 -5.06 17.16 6.81
N SER A 194 -4.58 15.91 6.73
CA SER A 194 -3.28 15.54 6.18
C SER A 194 -3.36 14.24 5.37
N PHE A 195 -2.38 14.03 4.50
CA PHE A 195 -2.12 12.75 3.84
C PHE A 195 -1.05 11.91 4.56
N SER A 196 -0.63 12.31 5.77
CA SER A 196 0.25 11.49 6.62
C SER A 196 -0.30 10.08 6.80
N GLY A 197 0.56 9.06 6.70
CA GLY A 197 0.17 7.65 6.76
C GLY A 197 -0.10 7.01 5.38
N PHE A 198 -0.37 7.79 4.33
CA PHE A 198 -0.58 7.23 2.98
C PHE A 198 0.71 6.78 2.27
N SER A 199 1.88 7.15 2.75
CA SER A 199 3.14 6.60 2.24
C SER A 199 3.11 5.07 2.30
N GLY A 200 3.39 4.42 1.17
CA GLY A 200 3.31 2.97 1.01
C GLY A 200 1.95 2.47 0.52
N SER A 201 0.97 3.35 0.31
CA SER A 201 -0.35 2.96 -0.21
C SER A 201 -0.28 2.52 -1.67
N PRO A 202 -0.87 1.37 -2.05
CA PRO A 202 -0.96 1.02 -3.46
C PRO A 202 -1.94 1.94 -4.21
N VAL A 203 -1.60 2.23 -5.46
CA VAL A 203 -2.42 2.99 -6.40
C VAL A 203 -2.93 2.04 -7.46
N PHE A 204 -4.24 1.98 -7.63
CA PHE A 204 -4.89 1.16 -8.64
C PHE A 204 -5.63 2.00 -9.67
N THR A 205 -5.72 1.49 -10.88
CA THR A 205 -6.80 1.81 -11.81
C THR A 205 -7.54 0.51 -12.14
N TRP A 206 -8.47 0.52 -13.09
CA TRP A 206 -9.08 -0.70 -13.58
C TRP A 206 -9.22 -0.66 -15.09
N SER A 207 -8.93 -1.78 -15.73
CA SER A 207 -9.19 -1.95 -17.15
C SER A 207 -10.56 -2.58 -17.35
N LYS A 208 -11.31 -2.05 -18.32
CA LYS A 208 -12.50 -2.70 -18.87
C LYS A 208 -12.18 -3.21 -20.27
N SER A 209 -12.22 -4.53 -20.43
CA SER A 209 -12.39 -5.11 -21.77
C SER A 209 -13.87 -5.29 -22.03
N LEU A 210 -14.30 -5.08 -23.28
CA LEU A 210 -15.71 -5.17 -23.70
C LEU A 210 -16.39 -6.50 -23.31
N ASN A 211 -15.61 -7.56 -23.07
CA ASN A 211 -16.11 -8.91 -22.78
C ASN A 211 -15.52 -9.53 -21.51
N SER A 212 -14.87 -8.75 -20.63
CA SER A 212 -14.32 -9.28 -19.38
C SER A 212 -14.81 -8.49 -18.18
N ALA A 213 -14.81 -9.14 -17.01
CA ALA A 213 -14.98 -8.44 -15.75
C ALA A 213 -13.90 -7.35 -15.61
N PRO A 214 -14.23 -6.19 -15.01
CA PRO A 214 -13.23 -5.17 -14.69
C PRO A 214 -12.10 -5.78 -13.87
N THR A 215 -10.87 -5.57 -14.33
CA THR A 215 -9.68 -6.08 -13.62
C THR A 215 -8.92 -4.89 -13.08
N ALA A 216 -8.63 -4.91 -11.78
CA ALA A 216 -7.80 -3.89 -11.17
C ALA A 216 -6.37 -4.01 -11.68
N VAL A 217 -5.75 -2.87 -11.97
CA VAL A 217 -4.38 -2.76 -12.43
C VAL A 217 -3.63 -1.96 -11.38
N LEU A 218 -2.55 -2.52 -10.83
CA LEU A 218 -1.66 -1.81 -9.92
C LEU A 218 -0.82 -0.83 -10.74
N CYS A 219 -1.02 0.46 -10.52
CA CYS A 219 -0.28 1.53 -11.19
C CYS A 219 1.04 1.82 -10.46
N GLY A 220 1.08 1.65 -9.14
CA GLY A 220 2.25 1.98 -8.34
C GLY A 220 1.98 2.08 -6.85
N MET A 221 2.82 2.85 -6.16
CA MET A 221 2.75 3.05 -4.71
C MET A 221 2.97 4.52 -4.34
N VAL A 222 2.10 5.08 -3.51
CA VAL A 222 2.21 6.46 -2.99
C VAL A 222 3.49 6.59 -2.18
N ILE A 223 4.25 7.65 -2.47
CA ILE A 223 5.50 7.98 -1.76
C ILE A 223 5.38 9.26 -0.92
N ARG A 224 4.52 10.20 -1.32
CA ARG A 224 4.26 11.46 -0.60
C ARG A 224 2.98 12.11 -1.13
N GLY A 225 2.42 13.01 -0.33
CA GLY A 225 1.29 13.83 -0.75
C GLY A 225 1.16 15.10 0.07
N SER A 226 0.34 16.02 -0.41
CA SER A 226 0.04 17.29 0.26
C SER A 226 -1.47 17.51 0.23
N SER A 227 -2.10 17.53 1.42
CA SER A 227 -3.53 17.82 1.54
C SER A 227 -3.87 19.24 1.06
N SER A 228 -2.97 20.21 1.28
CA SER A 228 -3.16 21.60 0.84
C SER A 228 -3.22 21.77 -0.68
N SER A 229 -2.50 20.94 -1.44
CA SER A 229 -2.57 20.92 -2.91
C SER A 229 -3.57 19.90 -3.46
N GLY A 230 -4.06 18.98 -2.62
CA GLY A 230 -4.87 17.83 -3.04
C GLY A 230 -4.12 16.81 -3.89
N LYS A 231 -2.80 16.89 -3.98
CA LYS A 231 -1.98 16.06 -4.87
C LYS A 231 -1.20 15.01 -4.11
N MET A 232 -1.03 13.85 -4.74
CA MET A 232 -0.12 12.80 -4.29
C MET A 232 0.84 12.41 -5.41
N HIS A 233 2.02 11.97 -5.02
CA HIS A 233 3.02 11.39 -5.90
C HIS A 233 3.14 9.90 -5.64
N PHE A 234 3.23 9.11 -6.69
CA PHE A 234 3.43 7.66 -6.59
C PHE A 234 4.57 7.19 -7.49
N LEU A 235 5.24 6.14 -7.05
CA LEU A 235 6.28 5.41 -7.76
C LEU A 235 5.64 4.36 -8.67
N ASP A 236 6.02 4.31 -9.94
CA ASP A 236 5.46 3.40 -10.93
C ASP A 236 5.64 1.92 -10.58
N SER A 237 4.65 1.10 -10.93
CA SER A 237 4.62 -0.34 -10.69
C SER A 237 5.79 -1.11 -11.33
N SER A 238 6.36 -0.62 -12.44
CA SER A 238 7.54 -1.23 -13.06
C SER A 238 8.74 -1.25 -12.11
N ILE A 239 8.91 -0.22 -11.28
CA ILE A 239 9.98 -0.15 -10.29
C ILE A 239 9.75 -1.17 -9.16
N LEU A 240 8.50 -1.39 -8.77
CA LEU A 240 8.16 -2.41 -7.77
C LEU A 240 8.54 -3.81 -8.28
N LEU A 241 8.20 -4.11 -9.54
CA LEU A 241 8.55 -5.37 -10.19
C LEU A 241 10.07 -5.56 -10.31
N ASP A 242 10.79 -4.52 -10.74
CA ASP A 242 12.24 -4.61 -10.90
C ASP A 242 12.96 -4.80 -9.57
N ALA A 243 12.50 -4.13 -8.50
CA ALA A 243 13.03 -4.34 -7.15
C ALA A 243 12.83 -5.77 -6.66
N LEU A 244 11.66 -6.37 -6.93
CA LEU A 244 11.39 -7.78 -6.60
C LEU A 244 12.27 -8.74 -7.40
N LYS A 245 12.45 -8.53 -8.70
CA LYS A 245 13.37 -9.33 -9.53
C LYS A 245 14.80 -9.29 -8.98
N VAL A 246 15.27 -8.11 -8.59
CA VAL A 246 16.60 -7.95 -7.96
C VAL A 246 16.66 -8.71 -6.65
N LYS A 247 15.66 -8.55 -5.76
CA LYS A 247 15.60 -9.29 -4.49
C LYS A 247 15.63 -10.80 -4.69
N ARG A 248 14.84 -11.34 -5.62
CA ARG A 248 14.84 -12.76 -5.98
C ARG A 248 16.19 -13.25 -6.48
N THR A 249 16.85 -12.46 -7.32
CA THR A 249 18.18 -12.79 -7.86
C THR A 249 19.23 -12.85 -6.75
N LEU A 250 19.11 -12.01 -5.72
CA LEU A 250 20.01 -12.04 -4.55
C LEU A 250 19.73 -13.22 -3.63
N GLU A 251 18.47 -13.65 -3.50
CA GLU A 251 18.08 -14.82 -2.69
C GLU A 251 18.52 -16.16 -3.30
N ALA A 252 18.71 -16.20 -4.62
CA ALA A 252 19.09 -17.42 -5.34
C ALA A 252 20.61 -17.70 -5.33
N LYS A 253 21.43 -16.78 -4.80
CA LYS A 253 22.89 -16.90 -4.69
C LYS A 253 23.29 -17.42 -3.32
#